data_AF-L9XQS2-F1
#
_entry.id   AF-L9XQS2-F1
#
_cell.length_a   1.000
_cell.length_b   1.000
_cell.length_c   1.000
_cell.angle_alpha   90.00
_cell.angle_beta   90.00
_cell.angle_gamma   90.00
#
_symmetry.space_group_name_H-M   'P 1'
#
loop_
_entity.id
_entity.type
_entity.pdbx_description
1 polymer ?
#
loop_
_entity_poly.entity_id
_entity_poly.type
_entity_poly.pdbx_seq_one_letter_code
_entity_poly.pdbx_strand_id
1 'polypeptide(L)' 'MIQFDEHRYWLYSAVDPETNKILHIRLYSTTMAALTERFLQELTEKHALDDTVFLVDGAKHLQTVLRRSGLRF' A
#
# COMPACT_ATOMS: atom_id res chain seq x y z
N MET A 1 0.69 -11.58 3.73
CA MET A 1 -0.56 -12.33 3.59
C MET A 1 -1.05 -12.70 4.97
N ILE A 2 -2.33 -12.49 5.26
CA ILE A 2 -2.96 -12.87 6.53
C ILE A 2 -4.07 -13.88 6.25
N GLN A 3 -4.41 -14.68 7.25
CA GLN A 3 -5.57 -15.56 7.22
C GLN A 3 -6.62 -14.99 8.16
N PHE A 4 -7.84 -14.87 7.66
CA PHE A 4 -9.02 -14.52 8.44
C PHE A 4 -10.10 -15.53 8.10
N ASP A 5 -10.57 -16.24 9.12
CA ASP A 5 -11.34 -17.48 9.00
C ASP A 5 -10.60 -18.50 8.09
N GLU A 6 -11.27 -18.97 7.04
CA GLU A 6 -10.75 -19.93 6.05
C GLU A 6 -10.19 -19.25 4.78
N HIS A 7 -10.17 -17.91 4.76
CA HIS A 7 -9.79 -17.14 3.58
C HIS A 7 -8.44 -16.44 3.77
N ARG A 8 -7.66 -16.38 2.69
CA ARG A 8 -6.37 -15.68 2.65
C ARG A 8 -6.52 -14.32 2.00
N TYR A 9 -5.94 -13.33 2.64
CA TYR A 9 -5.98 -11.94 2.18
C TYR A 9 -4.59 -11.33 2.13
N TRP A 10 -4.45 -10.37 1.22
CA TRP A 10 -3.35 -9.43 1.17
C TRP A 10 -3.77 -8.17 1.91
N LEU A 11 -3.05 -7.88 2.98
CA LEU A 11 -3.19 -6.66 3.76
C LEU A 11 -2.23 -5.63 3.19
N TYR A 12 -2.78 -4.51 2.75
CA TYR A 12 -2.05 -3.32 2.35
C TYR A 12 -2.25 -2.29 3.46
N SER A 13 -1.16 -1.85 4.08
CA SER A 13 -1.18 -0.86 5.15
C SER A 13 -0.11 0.19 4.93
N ALA A 14 -0.50 1.46 5.00
CA ALA A 14 0.42 2.57 5.11
C ALA A 14 0.44 3.02 6.57
N VAL A 15 1.64 3.14 7.15
CA VAL A 15 1.85 3.52 8.55
C VAL A 15 2.87 4.64 8.57
N ASP A 16 2.61 5.65 9.39
CA ASP A 16 3.61 6.65 9.74
C ASP A 16 4.60 6.04 10.74
N PRO A 17 5.88 5.87 10.37
CA PRO A 17 6.87 5.21 11.22
C PRO A 17 7.24 6.02 12.46
N GLU A 18 7.04 7.34 12.47
CA GLU A 18 7.36 8.18 13.63
C GLU A 18 6.29 8.07 14.71
N THR A 19 5.02 8.06 14.30
CA THR A 19 3.88 8.07 15.23
C THR A 19 3.20 6.71 15.41
N ASN A 20 3.60 5.70 14.62
CA ASN A 20 2.94 4.39 14.51
C ASN A 20 1.45 4.48 14.15
N LYS A 21 1.00 5.60 13.57
CA LYS A 21 -0.38 5.76 13.14
C LYS A 21 -0.61 5.05 11.82
N ILE A 22 -1.70 4.31 11.76
CA ILE A 22 -2.20 3.71 10.53
C ILE A 22 -2.84 4.83 9.69
N LEU A 23 -2.29 5.09 8.51
CA LEU A 23 -2.77 6.12 7.58
C LEU A 23 -3.87 5.58 6.66
N HIS A 24 -3.74 4.33 6.22
CA HIS A 24 -4.73 3.67 5.36
C HIS A 24 -4.55 2.15 5.37
N ILE A 25 -5.65 1.40 5.34
CA ILE A 25 -5.66 -0.06 5.26
C ILE A 25 -6.66 -0.56 4.22
N ARG A 26 -6.25 -1.58 3.46
CA ARG A 26 -7.12 -2.39 2.59
C ARG A 26 -6.80 -3.87 2.68
N LEU A 27 -7.84 -4.69 2.53
CA LEU A 27 -7.75 -6.14 2.39
C LEU A 27 -8.21 -6.53 0.98
N TYR A 28 -7.41 -7.36 0.32
CA TYR A 28 -7.72 -7.90 -0.99
C TYR A 28 -7.58 -9.42 -1.01
N SER A 29 -8.49 -10.12 -1.70
CA SER A 29 -8.40 -11.57 -1.87
C SER A 29 -7.34 -12.00 -2.90
N THR A 30 -6.82 -11.07 -3.71
CA THR A 30 -5.81 -11.31 -4.74
C THR A 30 -4.77 -10.19 -4.78
N THR A 31 -3.64 -10.42 -5.46
CA THR A 31 -2.63 -9.40 -5.76
C THR A 31 -2.64 -9.06 -7.24
N MET A 32 -3.29 -7.95 -7.59
CA MET A 32 -3.24 -7.37 -8.93
C MET A 32 -2.66 -5.96 -8.85
N ALA A 33 -1.92 -5.54 -9.87
CA ALA A 33 -1.36 -4.18 -9.95
C ALA A 33 -2.45 -3.11 -9.79
N ALA A 34 -3.63 -3.31 -10.40
CA ALA A 34 -4.77 -2.40 -10.28
C ALA A 34 -5.27 -2.21 -8.83
N LEU A 35 -5.17 -3.23 -7.97
CA LEU A 35 -5.54 -3.10 -6.55
C LEU A 35 -4.52 -2.28 -5.77
N THR A 36 -3.25 -2.38 -6.17
CA THR A 36 -2.17 -1.56 -5.61
C THR A 36 -2.30 -0.11 -6.06
N GLU A 37 -2.60 0.12 -7.34
CA GLU A 37 -2.88 1.47 -7.88
C GLU A 37 -4.03 2.13 -7.13
N ARG A 38 -5.13 1.39 -6.94
CA ARG A 38 -6.28 1.87 -6.16
C ARG A 38 -5.91 2.19 -4.72
N PHE A 39 -5.13 1.34 -4.05
CA PHE A 39 -4.68 1.61 -2.68
C PHE A 39 -3.87 2.92 -2.59
N LEU A 40 -2.94 3.13 -3.53
CA LEU A 40 -2.12 4.34 -3.54
C LEU A 40 -2.92 5.58 -3.88
N GLN A 41 -3.85 5.50 -4.85
CA GLN A 41 -4.76 6.59 -5.16
C GLN A 41 -5.55 7.02 -3.92
N GLU A 42 -6.19 6.07 -3.23
CA GLU A 42 -6.95 6.35 -2.01
C GLU A 42 -6.07 6.91 -0.89
N LEU A 43 -4.80 6.53 -0.84
CA LEU A 43 -3.83 7.07 0.13
C LEU A 43 -3.47 8.52 -0.21
N THR A 44 -3.15 8.83 -1.47
CA THR A 44 -2.79 10.19 -1.93
C THR A 44 -3.97 11.15 -1.92
N GLU A 45 -5.20 10.67 -2.07
CA GLU A 45 -6.40 11.50 -1.93
C GLU A 45 -6.65 11.93 -0.48
N LYS A 46 -6.23 11.10 0.50
CA LYS A 46 -6.46 11.35 1.92
C LYS A 46 -5.32 12.09 2.60
N HIS A 47 -4.10 11.95 2.08
CA HIS A 47 -2.89 12.45 2.70
C HIS A 47 -2.03 13.16 1.66
N ALA A 48 -1.48 14.32 2.02
CA ALA A 48 -0.50 15.01 1.18
C ALA A 48 0.85 14.28 1.28
N LEU A 49 1.28 13.62 0.21
CA LEU A 49 2.46 12.75 0.17
C LEU A 49 3.62 13.31 -0.67
N ASP A 50 3.58 14.59 -1.03
CA ASP A 50 4.44 15.21 -2.05
C ASP A 50 5.95 15.13 -1.76
N ASP A 51 6.35 14.95 -0.50
CA ASP A 51 7.76 14.71 -0.10
C ASP A 51 7.94 13.44 0.74
N THR A 52 7.03 12.47 0.62
CA THR A 52 7.13 11.20 1.36
C THR A 52 8.07 10.22 0.64
N VAL A 53 8.78 9.40 1.42
CA VAL A 53 9.49 8.21 0.94
C VAL A 53 8.84 7.00 1.57
N PHE A 54 8.43 6.04 0.74
CA PHE A 54 7.78 4.83 1.21
C PHE A 54 8.82 3.77 1.56
N LEU A 55 8.70 3.15 2.72
CA LEU A 55 9.38 1.89 2.97
C LEU A 55 8.47 0.75 2.49
N VAL A 56 8.94 0.00 1.50
CA VAL A 56 8.12 -0.98 0.78
C VAL A 56 8.82 -2.33 0.83
N ASP A 57 8.04 -3.39 1.01
CA ASP A 57 8.60 -4.74 0.95
C ASP A 57 9.10 -5.09 -0.46
N GLY A 58 9.80 -6.22 -0.57
CA GLY A 58 10.36 -6.70 -1.84
C GLY A 58 9.31 -7.12 -2.89
N ALA A 59 8.02 -6.79 -2.71
CA ALA A 59 6.97 -7.20 -3.62
C ALA A 59 7.07 -6.46 -4.96
N LYS A 60 7.47 -7.19 -6.01
CA LYS A 60 7.70 -6.62 -7.35
C LYS A 60 6.50 -5.88 -7.93
N HIS A 61 5.27 -6.35 -7.68
CA HIS A 61 4.07 -5.67 -8.16
C HIS A 61 3.86 -4.32 -7.49
N LEU A 62 4.18 -4.21 -6.20
CA LEU A 62 4.07 -2.99 -5.42
C LEU A 62 5.09 -1.95 -5.91
N GLN A 63 6.35 -2.35 -6.01
CA GLN A 63 7.43 -1.50 -6.54
C GLN A 63 7.15 -1.01 -7.97
N THR A 64 6.60 -1.87 -8.84
CA THR A 64 6.27 -1.50 -10.22
C THR A 64 5.24 -0.37 -10.26
N VAL A 65 4.20 -0.46 -9.42
CA VAL A 65 3.14 0.54 -9.38
C VAL A 65 3.65 1.85 -8.77
N LEU A 66 4.39 1.80 -7.66
CA LEU A 66 4.98 2.99 -7.04
C LEU A 66 5.86 3.79 -8.02
N ARG A 67 6.70 3.10 -8.82
CA ARG A 67 7.49 3.75 -9.88
C ARG A 67 6.63 4.47 -10.91
N ARG A 68 5.51 3.85 -11.34
CA ARG A 68 4.58 4.45 -12.31
C ARG A 68 3.85 5.67 -11.73
N SER A 69 3.57 5.64 -10.43
CA SER A 69 2.93 6.74 -9.70
C SER A 69 3.88 7.89 -9.34
N GLY A 70 5.17 7.80 -9.69
CA GLY A 70 6.17 8.81 -9.35
C GLY A 70 6.51 8.88 -7.86
N LEU A 71 6.08 7.88 -7.07
CA LEU A 71 6.35 7.83 -5.64
C LEU A 71 7.74 7.24 -5.37
N ARG A 72 8.45 7.83 -4.42
CA ARG A 72 9.79 7.39 -4.02
C ARG A 72 9.68 6.27 -2.99
N PHE A 73 10.47 5.20 -3.13
CA PHE A 73 10.53 4.07 -2.21
C PHE A 73 11.90 3.39 -2.21
#